data_AF-A0A9D5VZD7-F1
#
_entry.id   AF-A0A9D5VZD7-F1
#
_cell.length_a   1.000
_cell.length_b   1.000
_cell.length_c   1.000
_cell.angle_alpha   90.00
_cell.angle_beta   90.00
_cell.angle_gamma   90.00
#
_symmetry.space_group_name_H-M   'P 1'
#
loop_
_entity.id
_entity.type
_entity.pdbx_description
1 polymer ?
#
loop_
_entity_poly.entity_id
_entity_poly.type
_entity_poly.pdbx_seq_one_letter_code
_entity_poly.pdbx_strand_id
1 'polypeptide(L)' 'MLAFIKEEESKYEDRYVPAVKIRKPLDLNHVGVRKANGQGHKGYLFDTIARILEDENLLESKKEQNKQVSYRSKTL' A
#
# COMPACT_ATOMS: atom_id res chain seq x y z
N MET A 1 -1.73 -7.99 -2.69
CA MET A 1 -1.92 -6.52 -2.62
C MET A 1 -2.63 -5.98 -3.86
N LEU A 2 -2.14 -6.25 -5.08
CA LEU A 2 -2.78 -5.76 -6.31
C LEU A 2 -4.26 -6.16 -6.44
N ALA A 3 -4.60 -7.44 -6.20
CA ALA A 3 -5.99 -7.91 -6.23
C ALA A 3 -6.88 -7.15 -5.23
N PHE A 4 -6.42 -6.99 -3.99
CA PHE A 4 -7.12 -6.21 -2.97
C PHE A 4 -7.36 -4.76 -3.42
N ILE A 5 -6.37 -4.11 -4.03
CA ILE A 5 -6.55 -2.75 -4.56
C ILE A 5 -7.65 -2.74 -5.63
N LYS A 6 -7.63 -3.68 -6.58
CA LYS A 6 -8.67 -3.82 -7.63
C LYS A 6 -10.08 -4.01 -7.06
N GLU A 7 -10.22 -4.79 -5.99
CA GLU A 7 -11.51 -5.02 -5.32
C GLU A 7 -12.02 -3.78 -4.56
N GLU A 8 -11.11 -2.97 -4.01
CA GLU A 8 -11.47 -1.76 -3.26
C GLU A 8 -11.70 -0.53 -4.15
N GLU A 9 -11.12 -0.49 -5.36
CA GLU A 9 -11.20 0.64 -6.30
C GLU A 9 -12.63 1.14 -6.53
N SER A 10 -13.60 0.22 -6.68
CA SER A 10 -15.00 0.57 -6.95
C SER A 10 -15.68 1.31 -5.80
N LYS A 11 -15.06 1.37 -4.62
CA LYS A 11 -15.56 2.08 -3.44
C LYS A 11 -15.11 3.54 -3.39
N TYR A 12 -14.26 3.97 -4.33
CA TYR A 12 -13.71 5.32 -4.39
C TYR A 12 -14.06 5.98 -5.73
N GLU A 13 -14.49 7.24 -5.69
CA GLU A 13 -14.95 7.97 -6.88
C GLU A 13 -13.87 8.07 -7.97
N ASP A 14 -12.63 8.37 -7.60
CA ASP A 14 -11.48 8.45 -8.50
C ASP A 14 -10.73 7.11 -8.65
N ARG A 15 -11.25 6.04 -8.05
CA ARG A 15 -10.64 4.71 -7.95
C ARG A 15 -9.27 4.70 -7.27
N TYR A 16 -8.88 5.74 -6.54
CA TYR A 16 -7.64 5.72 -5.77
C TYR A 16 -7.90 5.22 -4.35
N VAL A 17 -7.30 4.10 -4.00
CA VAL A 17 -7.41 3.47 -2.68
C VAL A 17 -6.33 4.02 -1.75
N PRO A 18 -6.67 4.66 -0.62
CA PRO A 18 -5.67 5.21 0.31
C PRO A 18 -4.76 4.14 0.89
N ALA A 19 -3.45 4.42 1.01
CA ALA A 19 -2.45 3.50 1.56
C ALA A 19 -2.86 2.91 2.92
N VAL A 20 -3.49 3.71 3.79
CA VAL A 20 -3.97 3.28 5.11
C VAL A 20 -5.05 2.20 5.03
N LYS A 21 -5.86 2.20 3.97
CA LYS A 21 -6.94 1.24 3.73
C LYS A 21 -6.42 -0.06 3.13
N ILE A 22 -5.21 -0.06 2.58
CA ILE A 22 -4.53 -1.25 2.06
C ILE A 22 -3.66 -1.90 3.14
N ARG A 23 -2.82 -1.11 3.83
CA ARG A 23 -1.82 -1.64 4.76
C ARG A 23 -2.39 -2.24 6.04
N LYS A 24 -3.55 -1.75 6.52
CA LYS A 24 -4.16 -2.23 7.76
C LYS A 24 -4.83 -3.61 7.60
N PRO A 25 -5.72 -3.84 6.61
CA PRO A 25 -6.38 -5.14 6.45
C PRO A 25 -5.42 -6.26 6.05
N LEU A 26 -4.38 -5.93 5.29
CA LEU A 26 -3.39 -6.90 4.82
C LEU A 26 -2.24 -7.13 5.82
N ASP A 27 -2.27 -6.50 7.00
CA ASP A 27 -1.20 -6.51 8.02
C ASP A 27 0.22 -6.30 7.44
N LEU A 28 0.34 -5.42 6.44
CA LEU A 28 1.59 -5.21 5.71
C LEU A 28 2.56 -4.28 6.45
N ASN A 29 2.17 -3.74 7.60
CA ASN A 29 3.08 -3.09 8.52
C ASN A 29 3.73 -4.14 9.43
N HIS A 30 4.38 -5.14 8.83
CA HIS A 30 5.05 -6.18 9.59
C HIS A 30 6.18 -5.54 10.40
N VAL A 31 6.13 -5.65 11.72
CA VAL A 31 7.23 -5.23 12.59
C VAL A 31 8.32 -6.29 12.44
N GLY A 32 9.39 -5.96 11.72
CA GLY A 32 10.53 -6.86 11.54
C GLY A 32 11.12 -7.18 12.90
N VAL A 33 10.86 -8.41 13.36
CA VAL A 33 11.33 -9.09 14.58
C VAL A 33 11.38 -8.19 15.82
N ARG A 34 10.53 -8.49 16.83
CA ARG A 34 10.63 -7.83 18.14
C ARG A 34 12.05 -8.04 18.69
N LYS A 35 12.88 -6.98 18.70
CA LYS A 35 14.08 -6.96 19.54
C LYS A 35 13.62 -7.05 21.00
N ALA A 36 14.46 -7.58 21.89
CA ALA A 36 14.14 -7.81 23.31
C ALA A 36 13.63 -6.55 24.06
N ASN A 37 13.83 -5.36 23.50
CA ASN A 37 13.35 -4.07 24.01
C ASN A 37 11.98 -3.62 23.42
N GLY A 38 11.26 -4.49 22.71
CA GLY A 38 9.96 -4.18 22.10
C GLY A 38 10.02 -3.27 20.88
N GLN A 39 11.21 -2.77 20.49
CA GLN A 39 11.41 -1.91 19.33
C GLN A 39 11.88 -2.75 18.14
N GLY A 40 10.95 -3.45 17.49
CA GLY A 40 11.22 -4.00 16.17
C GLY A 40 11.31 -2.88 15.13
N HIS A 41 12.06 -3.09 14.05
CA HIS A 41 12.08 -2.13 12.96
C HIS A 41 10.72 -2.14 12.26
N LYS A 42 10.14 -0.96 12.01
CA LYS A 42 8.93 -0.82 11.22
C LYS A 42 9.24 -1.35 9.82
N GLY A 43 8.71 -2.53 9.48
CA GLY A 43 9.01 -3.18 8.21
C GLY A 43 8.41 -2.40 7.05
N TYR A 44 9.21 -2.25 6.00
CA TYR A 44 8.85 -1.57 4.76
C TYR A 44 8.09 -2.48 3.79
N LEU A 45 7.49 -3.60 4.24
CA LEU A 45 6.91 -4.61 3.35
C LEU A 45 5.85 -4.01 2.41
N PHE A 46 5.00 -3.14 2.94
CA PHE A 46 4.05 -2.39 2.11
C PHE A 46 4.76 -1.56 1.03
N ASP A 47 5.76 -0.78 1.41
CA ASP A 47 6.48 0.12 0.50
C ASP A 47 7.28 -0.67 -0.55
N THR A 48 7.86 -1.81 -0.16
CA THR A 48 8.57 -2.73 -1.07
C THR A 48 7.63 -3.34 -2.09
N ILE A 49 6.48 -3.87 -1.68
CA ILE A 49 5.52 -4.46 -2.62
C ILE A 49 4.95 -3.36 -3.54
N ALA A 50 4.65 -2.17 -3.00
CA ALA A 50 4.18 -1.05 -3.81
C ALA A 50 5.19 -0.66 -4.89
N ARG A 51 6.47 -0.53 -4.54
CA ARG A 51 7.55 -0.25 -5.49
C ARG A 51 7.64 -1.32 -6.58
N ILE A 52 7.64 -2.60 -6.21
CA ILE A 52 7.70 -3.71 -7.20
C ILE A 52 6.55 -3.61 -8.19
N LEU A 53 5.31 -3.38 -7.73
CA LEU A 53 4.15 -3.27 -8.62
C LEU A 53 4.16 -1.99 -9.48
N GLU A 54 4.72 -0.88 -8.98
CA GLU A 54 4.95 0.33 -9.76
C GLU A 54 5.99 0.08 -10.87
N ASP A 55 7.10 -0.59 -10.52
CA ASP A 55 8.19 -0.93 -11.45
C ASP A 55 7.73 -1.91 -12.53
N GLU A 56 6.83 -2.85 -12.19
CA GLU A 56 6.15 -3.74 -13.15
C GLU A 56 5.02 -3.04 -13.94
N ASN A 57 4.81 -1.74 -13.74
CA ASN A 57 3.76 -0.94 -14.39
C ASN A 57 2.33 -1.48 -14.14
N LEU A 58 2.10 -2.16 -13.02
CA LEU A 58 0.80 -2.70 -12.61
C LEU A 58 0.06 -1.76 -11.64
N LEU A 59 0.76 -0.78 -11.07
CA LEU A 59 0.24 0.14 -10.06
C LEU A 59 0.61 1.59 -10.38
N GLU A 60 -0.27 2.50 -10.02
CA GLU A 60 -0.06 3.94 -10.07
C GLU A 60 -0.32 4.54 -8.69
N SER A 61 0.54 5.47 -8.25
CA SER A 61 0.35 6.20 -7.01
C SER A 61 0.02 7.68 -7.25
N LYS A 62 -0.83 8.22 -6.39
CA LYS A 62 -1.18 9.64 -6.35
C LYS A 62 -0.99 10.16 -4.93
N LYS A 63 -0.41 11.34 -4.79
CA LYS A 63 -0.28 12.05 -3.52
C LYS A 63 -0.75 13.48 -3.67
N GLU A 64 -1.84 13.83 -2.99
CA GLU A 64 -2.29 15.23 -2.90
C GLU A 64 -1.56 15.95 -1.74
N GLN A 65 -1.48 17.28 -1.83
CA GLN A 65 -0.83 18.12 -0.83
C GLN A 65 -1.43 17.85 0.55
N ASN A 66 -0.58 17.52 1.54
CA ASN A 66 -0.98 17.14 2.90
C ASN A 66 -1.87 15.90 3.04
N LYS A 67 -2.04 15.08 2.00
CA LYS A 67 -2.75 13.80 2.07
C LYS A 67 -1.80 12.60 2.03
N GLN A 68 -2.32 11.46 2.48
CA GLN A 68 -1.63 10.18 2.36
C GLN A 68 -1.59 9.74 0.89
N VAL A 69 -0.56 8.97 0.54
CA VAL A 69 -0.46 8.34 -0.80
C VAL A 69 -1.66 7.41 -0.99
N SER A 70 -2.21 7.41 -2.19
CA SER A 70 -3.26 6.51 -2.64
C SER A 70 -2.81 5.78 -3.89
N TYR A 71 -3.36 4.59 -4.11
CA TYR A 71 -2.93 3.68 -5.18
C TYR A 71 -4.10 3.22 -6.03
N ARG A 72 -3.85 2.99 -7.30
CA ARG A 72 -4.79 2.42 -8.27
C ARG A 72 -4.05 1.42 -9.15
N SER A 73 -4.71 0.35 -9.56
CA SER A 73 -4.20 -0.58 -10.54
C SER A 73 -4.19 0.05 -11.94
N LYS A 74 -3.17 -0.29 -12.72
CA LYS A 74 -3.17 0.02 -14.16
C LYS A 74 -3.93 -1.08 -14.89
N THR A 75 -4.90 -0.68 -15.70
CA THR A 75 -5.54 -1.59 -16.66
C THR A 75 -4.53 -1.86 -17.77
N LEU A 76 -4.24 -3.14 -18.04
CA LEU A 76 -3.55 -3.55 -19.26
C LEU A 76 -4.40 -3.20 -20.50
#